data_AF-A0AAD9BUQ5-F1
#
_entry.id   AF-A0AAD9BUQ5-F1
#
_cell.length_a   1.000
_cell.length_b   1.000
_cell.length_c   1.000
_cell.angle_alpha   90.00
_cell.angle_beta   90.00
_cell.angle_gamma   90.00
#
_symmetry.space_group_name_H-M   'P 1'
#
loop_
_entity.id
_entity.type
_entity.pdbx_description
1 polymer ?
#
loop_
_entity_poly.entity_id
_entity_poly.type
_entity_poly.pdbx_seq_one_letter_code
_entity_poly.pdbx_strand_id
1 'polypeptide(L)'
;MSPRELLVSLALGQVLALLICAISLISKYLADDFHANTPLFQSFLNYILLFLVYTTTLAVRQGEGNLLAILKQRWWKYMILGLIEIEANYMVLKAYQCTSLSSVQLLDSDLLLGGQQGLGEQKLFGDLLVLGGATLYGISNVSEEFIVRNLSRVEFLGMMGLFGSFFSGIQLAIMEHKELLKRTSAAFVNLSLFTADLYSLFCGLLLFHYKGERS
;
A
#
# COMPACT_ATOMS: atom_id res chain seq x y z
N MET A 1 5.95 3.76 -28.58
CA MET A 1 5.91 4.82 -27.55
C MET A 1 6.67 6.02 -28.09
N SER A 2 5.96 7.10 -28.38
CA SER A 2 6.57 8.31 -28.93
C SER A 2 7.27 9.12 -27.82
N PRO A 3 8.26 9.98 -28.14
CA PRO A 3 8.93 10.83 -27.15
C PRO A 3 7.95 11.71 -26.36
N ARG A 4 6.82 12.08 -26.98
CA ARG A 4 5.77 12.90 -26.35
C ARG A 4 5.01 12.13 -25.28
N GLU A 5 4.68 10.86 -25.50
CA GLU A 5 4.03 10.00 -24.51
C GLU A 5 4.93 9.72 -23.30
N LEU A 6 6.23 9.53 -23.57
CA LEU A 6 7.24 9.37 -22.52
C LEU A 6 7.31 10.62 -21.62
N LEU A 7 7.28 11.81 -22.23
CA LEU A 7 7.32 13.07 -21.51
C LEU A 7 6.04 13.33 -20.70
N VAL A 8 4.87 12.97 -21.23
CA VAL A 8 3.59 13.04 -20.49
C VAL A 8 3.57 12.06 -19.32
N SER A 9 4.00 10.81 -19.52
CA SER A 9 4.10 9.81 -18.46
C SER A 9 5.06 10.25 -17.35
N LEU A 10 6.22 10.82 -17.73
CA LEU A 10 7.20 11.37 -16.80
C LEU A 10 6.61 12.54 -15.99
N ALA A 11 5.95 13.49 -16.66
CA ALA A 11 5.32 14.65 -16.00
C ALA A 11 4.23 14.21 -15.02
N LEU A 12 3.40 13.25 -15.40
CA LEU A 12 2.37 12.67 -14.53
C LEU A 12 2.99 11.96 -13.32
N GLY A 13 4.08 11.22 -13.52
CA GLY A 13 4.83 10.59 -12.43
C GLY A 13 5.40 11.61 -11.43
N GLN A 14 5.90 12.75 -11.91
CA GLN A 14 6.40 13.83 -11.04
C GLN A 14 5.28 14.50 -10.24
N VAL A 15 4.14 14.78 -10.86
CA VAL A 15 2.97 15.32 -10.17
C VAL A 15 2.49 14.34 -9.10
N LEU A 16 2.44 13.05 -9.42
CA LEU A 16 2.07 12.00 -8.46
C LEU A 16 3.05 11.94 -7.29
N ALA A 17 4.36 11.97 -7.56
CA ALA A 17 5.39 11.95 -6.51
C ALA A 17 5.26 13.16 -5.56
N LEU A 18 5.01 14.35 -6.10
CA LEU A 18 4.77 15.56 -5.29
C LEU A 18 3.52 15.43 -4.42
N LEU A 19 2.43 14.88 -4.96
CA LEU A 19 1.20 14.65 -4.22
C LEU A 19 1.38 13.60 -3.13
N ILE A 20 2.07 12.49 -3.40
CA ILE A 20 2.42 11.47 -2.40
C ILE A 20 3.29 12.09 -1.29
N CYS A 21 4.24 12.95 -1.65
CA CYS A 21 5.08 13.65 -0.68
C CYS A 21 4.24 14.59 0.20
N ALA A 22 3.34 15.38 -0.40
CA ALA A 22 2.44 16.27 0.33
C ALA A 22 1.51 15.51 1.28
N ILE A 23 0.92 14.40 0.82
CA ILE A 23 0.11 13.48 1.63
C ILE A 23 0.92 12.96 2.82
N SER A 24 2.15 12.50 2.58
CA SER A 24 3.03 11.94 3.62
C SER A 24 3.44 12.98 4.66
N LEU A 25 3.68 14.23 4.23
CA LEU A 25 3.96 15.36 5.12
C LEU A 25 2.74 15.70 5.98
N ILE A 26 1.54 15.77 5.38
CA ILE A 26 0.30 16.03 6.11
C ILE A 26 0.01 14.90 7.10
N SER A 27 0.21 13.63 6.72
CA SER A 27 0.12 12.48 7.64
C SER A 27 1.04 12.64 8.84
N LYS A 28 2.32 13.00 8.61
CA LYS A 28 3.29 13.20 9.68
C LYS A 28 2.89 14.32 10.62
N TYR A 29 2.47 15.45 10.06
CA TYR A 29 2.06 16.60 10.86
C TYR A 29 0.83 16.28 11.72
N LEU A 30 -0.14 15.55 11.16
CA LEU A 30 -1.29 15.05 11.91
C LEU A 30 -0.93 14.01 12.96
N ALA A 31 0.03 13.14 12.66
CA ALA A 31 0.51 12.14 13.60
C ALA A 31 1.21 12.79 14.81
N ASP A 32 1.92 13.91 14.63
CA ASP A 32 2.55 14.65 15.72
C ASP A 32 1.51 15.40 16.58
N ASP A 33 0.54 16.10 15.97
CA ASP A 33 -0.47 16.89 16.71
C ASP A 33 -1.54 16.03 17.40
N PHE A 34 -1.99 14.95 16.75
CA PHE A 34 -3.05 14.07 17.30
C PHE A 34 -2.51 12.78 17.91
N HIS A 35 -1.18 12.61 17.96
CA HIS A 35 -0.46 11.36 18.30
C HIS A 35 -0.91 10.13 17.49
N ALA A 36 -1.75 10.31 16.46
CA ALA A 36 -2.54 9.26 15.84
C ALA A 36 -1.77 8.73 14.64
N ASN A 37 -1.03 7.64 14.83
CA ASN A 37 -0.33 6.97 13.74
C ASN A 37 -0.92 5.57 13.57
N THR A 38 -1.92 5.44 12.70
CA THR A 38 -2.60 4.15 12.42
C THR A 38 -2.40 3.71 10.96
N PRO A 39 -1.18 3.30 10.58
CA PRO A 39 -0.87 2.96 9.19
C PRO A 39 -1.68 1.77 8.66
N LEU A 40 -2.06 0.82 9.53
CA LEU A 40 -2.88 -0.33 9.13
C LEU A 40 -4.30 0.09 8.79
N PHE A 41 -4.85 1.04 9.56
CA PHE A 41 -6.16 1.61 9.27
C PHE A 41 -6.19 2.38 7.95
N GLN A 42 -5.15 3.17 7.67
CA GLN A 42 -5.04 3.92 6.41
C GLN A 42 -5.04 2.97 5.20
N SER A 43 -4.29 1.86 5.28
CA SER A 43 -4.25 0.82 4.24
C SER A 43 -5.59 0.10 4.11
N PHE A 44 -6.24 -0.26 5.22
CA PHE A 44 -7.56 -0.88 5.20
C PHE A 44 -8.61 0.00 4.49
N LEU A 45 -8.64 1.30 4.80
CA LEU A 45 -9.53 2.25 4.13
C LEU A 45 -9.25 2.35 2.63
N ASN A 46 -7.99 2.30 2.20
CA ASN A 46 -7.67 2.32 0.78
C ASN A 46 -8.19 1.06 0.07
N TYR A 47 -7.95 -0.12 0.63
CA TYR A 47 -8.44 -1.36 0.04
C TYR A 47 -9.97 -1.47 0.05
N ILE A 48 -10.65 -0.93 1.08
CA ILE A 48 -12.13 -0.93 1.09
C ILE A 48 -12.73 0.02 0.06
N LEU A 49 -12.08 1.16 -0.22
CA LEU A 49 -12.50 2.05 -1.30
C LEU A 49 -12.30 1.40 -2.68
N LEU A 50 -11.14 0.78 -2.90
CA LEU A 50 -10.89 0.00 -4.12
C LEU A 50 -11.92 -1.11 -4.29
N PHE A 51 -12.27 -1.80 -3.20
CA PHE A 51 -13.33 -2.79 -3.19
C PHE A 51 -14.69 -2.19 -3.61
N LEU A 52 -15.10 -1.11 -2.94
CA LEU A 52 -16.39 -0.46 -3.19
C LEU A 52 -16.51 0.14 -4.58
N VAL A 53 -15.42 0.61 -5.19
CA VAL A 53 -15.44 1.22 -6.53
C VAL A 53 -15.23 0.16 -7.61
N TYR A 54 -14.14 -0.59 -7.57
CA TYR A 54 -13.73 -1.46 -8.67
C TYR A 54 -14.34 -2.85 -8.58
N THR A 55 -14.44 -3.46 -7.40
CA THR A 55 -15.05 -4.79 -7.26
C THR A 55 -16.54 -4.74 -7.53
N THR A 56 -17.24 -3.70 -7.06
CA THR A 56 -18.68 -3.51 -7.37
C THR A 56 -18.91 -3.24 -8.86
N THR A 57 -18.05 -2.42 -9.49
CA THR A 57 -18.08 -2.21 -10.95
C THR A 57 -17.89 -3.54 -11.70
N LEU A 58 -16.98 -4.41 -11.22
CA LEU A 58 -16.78 -5.75 -11.79
C LEU A 58 -17.96 -6.70 -11.55
N ALA A 59 -18.67 -6.52 -10.43
CA ALA A 59 -19.84 -7.33 -10.06
C ALA A 59 -21.08 -6.98 -10.90
N VAL A 60 -21.25 -5.70 -11.25
CA VAL A 60 -22.38 -5.21 -12.06
C VAL A 60 -22.12 -5.36 -13.56
N ARG A 61 -20.87 -5.51 -13.98
CA ARG A 61 -20.52 -5.82 -15.37
C ARG A 61 -21.16 -7.15 -15.78
N GLN A 62 -21.73 -7.21 -16.99
CA GLN A 62 -22.24 -8.45 -17.59
C GLN A 62 -21.38 -8.84 -18.81
N GLY A 63 -20.75 -10.03 -18.76
CA GLY A 63 -19.90 -10.60 -19.81
C GLY A 63 -19.02 -11.77 -19.32
N GLU A 64 -18.17 -12.32 -20.19
CA GLU A 64 -17.26 -13.43 -19.86
C GLU A 64 -16.19 -13.07 -18.81
N GLY A 65 -15.97 -11.77 -18.57
CA GLY A 65 -15.06 -11.23 -17.56
C GLY A 65 -15.73 -10.78 -16.26
N ASN A 66 -16.87 -11.37 -15.90
CA ASN A 66 -17.57 -11.03 -14.64
C ASN A 66 -16.78 -11.46 -13.41
N LEU A 67 -16.98 -10.76 -12.30
CA LEU A 67 -16.32 -11.04 -11.01
C LEU A 67 -16.36 -12.52 -10.62
N LEU A 68 -17.53 -13.16 -10.78
CA LEU A 68 -17.72 -14.58 -10.45
C LEU A 68 -16.88 -15.53 -11.32
N ALA A 69 -16.68 -15.22 -12.60
CA ALA A 69 -15.85 -16.02 -13.50
C ALA A 69 -14.37 -15.90 -13.10
N ILE A 70 -13.92 -14.68 -12.81
CA ILE A 70 -12.55 -14.39 -12.35
C ILE A 70 -12.28 -15.09 -11.01
N LEU A 71 -13.24 -15.01 -10.08
CA LEU A 71 -13.17 -15.67 -8.78
C LEU A 71 -13.10 -17.19 -8.88
N LYS A 72 -13.72 -17.82 -9.88
CA LYS A 72 -13.60 -19.28 -10.04
C LYS A 72 -12.27 -19.69 -10.66
N GLN A 73 -11.76 -18.93 -11.62
CA GLN A 73 -10.66 -19.40 -12.47
C GLN A 73 -9.27 -18.90 -12.01
N ARG A 74 -9.18 -17.70 -11.42
CA ARG A 74 -7.89 -17.00 -11.23
C ARG A 74 -7.68 -16.37 -9.85
N TRP A 75 -8.63 -16.54 -8.93
CA TRP A 75 -8.60 -15.93 -7.58
C TRP A 75 -7.29 -16.14 -6.81
N TRP A 76 -6.71 -17.34 -6.91
CA TRP A 76 -5.52 -17.75 -6.15
C TRP A 76 -4.30 -16.85 -6.44
N LYS A 77 -4.18 -16.34 -7.67
CA LYS A 77 -3.08 -15.43 -8.05
C LYS A 77 -3.14 -14.12 -7.27
N TYR A 78 -4.35 -13.55 -7.18
CA TYR A 78 -4.60 -12.29 -6.46
C TYR A 78 -4.54 -12.47 -4.95
N MET A 79 -4.99 -13.62 -4.46
CA MET A 79 -4.91 -13.93 -3.03
C MET A 79 -3.45 -14.04 -2.55
N ILE A 80 -2.60 -14.77 -3.27
CA ILE A 80 -1.17 -14.90 -2.92
C ILE A 80 -0.49 -13.53 -2.98
N LEU A 81 -0.75 -12.76 -4.03
CA LEU A 81 -0.18 -11.43 -4.18
C LEU A 81 -0.59 -10.50 -3.03
N GLY A 82 -1.88 -10.45 -2.69
CA GLY A 82 -2.38 -9.64 -1.57
C GLY A 82 -1.78 -10.06 -0.22
N LEU A 83 -1.54 -11.36 0.01
CA LEU A 83 -0.84 -11.83 1.21
C LEU A 83 0.62 -11.36 1.26
N ILE A 84 1.35 -11.48 0.16
CA ILE A 84 2.74 -11.02 0.08
C ILE A 84 2.81 -9.51 0.36
N GLU A 85 1.91 -8.74 -0.23
CA GLU A 85 1.87 -7.28 -0.08
C GLU A 85 1.59 -6.86 1.38
N ILE A 86 0.67 -7.55 2.04
CA ILE A 86 0.32 -7.29 3.43
C ILE A 86 1.45 -7.70 4.39
N GLU A 87 2.09 -8.84 4.16
CA GLU A 87 3.25 -9.27 4.95
C GLU A 87 4.45 -8.35 4.75
N ALA A 88 4.69 -7.88 3.52
CA ALA A 88 5.73 -6.88 3.24
C ALA A 88 5.47 -5.57 4.00
N ASN A 89 4.23 -5.09 3.97
CA ASN A 89 3.78 -3.91 4.74
C ASN A 89 4.02 -4.12 6.24
N TYR A 90 3.68 -5.30 6.79
CA TYR A 90 3.89 -5.63 8.20
C TYR A 90 5.38 -5.68 8.58
N MET A 91 6.21 -6.35 7.78
CA MET A 91 7.66 -6.46 8.01
C MET A 91 8.32 -5.08 8.06
N VAL A 92 7.96 -4.19 7.12
CA VAL A 92 8.49 -2.82 7.08
C VAL A 92 8.04 -2.02 8.30
N LEU A 93 6.77 -2.10 8.70
CA LEU A 93 6.28 -1.42 9.91
C LEU A 93 7.01 -1.91 11.17
N LYS A 94 7.22 -3.23 11.29
CA LYS A 94 7.95 -3.83 12.41
C LYS A 94 9.42 -3.44 12.39
N ALA A 95 10.04 -3.36 11.22
CA ALA A 95 11.40 -2.87 11.04
C ALA A 95 11.53 -1.41 11.47
N TYR A 96 10.61 -0.53 11.05
CA TYR A 96 10.60 0.88 11.47
C TYR A 96 10.55 1.04 12.99
N GLN A 97 9.69 0.27 13.67
CA GLN A 97 9.64 0.26 15.12
C GLN A 97 10.97 -0.20 15.73
N CYS A 98 11.57 -1.26 15.20
CA CYS A 98 12.86 -1.78 15.67
C CYS A 98 14.02 -0.77 15.45
N THR A 99 14.04 -0.09 14.29
CA THR A 99 15.03 0.96 13.99
C THR A 99 14.85 2.16 14.93
N SER A 100 13.62 2.62 15.16
CA SER A 100 13.36 3.76 16.06
C SER A 100 13.82 3.47 17.49
N LEU A 101 13.55 2.26 18.00
CA LEU A 101 14.00 1.82 19.31
C LEU A 101 15.53 1.70 19.37
N SER A 102 16.15 1.17 18.31
CA SER A 102 17.62 1.07 18.21
C SER A 102 18.29 2.44 18.19
N SER A 103 17.71 3.43 17.49
CA SER A 103 18.22 4.81 17.46
C SER A 103 18.12 5.50 18.83
N VAL A 104 17.01 5.30 19.56
CA VAL A 104 16.85 5.82 20.93
C VAL A 104 17.88 5.19 21.87
N GLN A 105 18.07 3.88 21.79
CA GLN A 105 19.06 3.17 22.60
C GLN A 105 20.49 3.60 22.27
N LEU A 106 20.82 3.85 20.99
CA LEU A 106 22.14 4.38 20.61
C LEU A 106 22.40 5.77 21.20
N LEU A 107 21.38 6.65 21.20
CA LEU A 107 21.45 7.97 21.82
C LEU A 107 21.69 7.89 23.33
N ASP A 108 21.02 6.96 24.02
CA ASP A 108 21.24 6.70 25.44
C ASP A 108 22.61 6.03 25.70
N SER A 109 23.08 5.16 24.80
CA SER A 109 24.33 4.40 24.95
C SER A 109 25.58 5.28 24.80
N ASP A 110 25.57 6.21 23.83
CA ASP A 110 26.64 7.21 23.68
C ASP A 110 26.70 8.15 24.90
N LEU A 111 25.60 8.27 25.64
CA LEU A 111 25.52 9.04 26.87
C LEU A 111 25.97 8.26 28.13
N LEU A 112 26.00 6.92 28.11
CA LEU A 112 26.07 6.11 29.35
C LEU A 112 27.20 5.07 29.53
N LEU A 113 28.16 4.89 28.62
CA LEU A 113 29.32 3.97 28.79
C LEU A 113 28.99 2.45 28.94
N GLY A 114 29.54 1.64 28.03
CA GLY A 114 30.23 0.39 28.43
C GLY A 114 29.44 -0.90 28.72
N GLY A 115 28.47 -1.32 27.89
CA GLY A 115 27.83 -2.64 28.06
C GLY A 115 27.13 -3.20 26.81
N GLN A 116 27.89 -3.58 25.77
CA GLN A 116 27.32 -4.16 24.54
C GLN A 116 27.30 -5.69 24.55
N GLN A 117 26.15 -6.28 24.91
CA GLN A 117 25.81 -7.66 24.49
C GLN A 117 24.37 -7.84 23.98
N GLY A 118 23.45 -6.88 24.16
CA GLY A 118 22.06 -6.97 23.69
C GLY A 118 21.68 -6.15 22.44
N LEU A 119 22.52 -5.18 22.03
CA LEU A 119 22.21 -4.20 20.98
C LEU A 119 22.39 -4.76 19.56
N GLY A 120 23.32 -5.72 19.38
CA GLY A 120 23.66 -6.29 18.08
C GLY A 120 22.54 -7.14 17.47
N GLU A 121 21.84 -7.95 18.28
CA GLU A 121 20.78 -8.84 17.79
C GLU A 121 19.52 -8.08 17.36
N GLN A 122 19.09 -7.07 18.12
CA GLN A 122 17.91 -6.25 17.78
C GLN A 122 18.15 -5.47 16.47
N LYS A 123 19.34 -4.90 16.31
CA LYS A 123 19.73 -4.21 15.07
C LYS A 123 19.78 -5.18 13.88
N LEU A 124 20.38 -6.35 14.05
CA LEU A 124 20.43 -7.38 13.00
C LEU A 124 19.03 -7.86 12.61
N PHE A 125 18.13 -8.04 13.57
CA PHE A 125 16.74 -8.42 13.31
C PHE A 125 15.99 -7.33 12.53
N GLY A 126 16.18 -6.06 12.89
CA GLY A 126 15.66 -4.92 12.12
C GLY A 126 16.18 -4.90 10.68
N ASP A 127 17.49 -5.03 10.49
CA ASP A 127 18.12 -5.01 9.16
C ASP A 127 17.62 -6.18 8.28
N LEU A 128 17.49 -7.38 8.86
CA LEU A 128 16.93 -8.55 8.18
C LEU A 128 15.46 -8.35 7.78
N LEU A 129 14.65 -7.71 8.64
CA LEU A 129 13.26 -7.39 8.32
C LEU A 129 13.15 -6.35 7.20
N VAL A 130 14.01 -5.33 7.17
CA VAL A 130 14.05 -4.35 6.06
C VAL A 130 14.40 -5.06 4.74
N LEU A 131 15.45 -5.90 4.75
CA LEU A 131 15.87 -6.64 3.55
C LEU A 131 14.78 -7.62 3.08
N GLY A 132 14.13 -8.32 4.01
CA GLY A 132 12.99 -9.19 3.72
C GLY A 132 11.82 -8.42 3.11
N GLY A 133 11.41 -7.31 3.74
CA GLY A 133 10.34 -6.45 3.23
C GLY A 133 10.64 -5.87 1.84
N ALA A 134 11.86 -5.37 1.63
CA ALA A 134 12.29 -4.83 0.32
C ALA A 134 12.28 -5.92 -0.78
N THR A 135 12.69 -7.14 -0.45
CA THR A 135 12.65 -8.28 -1.38
C THR A 135 11.22 -8.64 -1.74
N LEU A 136 10.32 -8.75 -0.75
CA LEU A 136 8.91 -9.04 -0.98
C LEU A 136 8.23 -7.95 -1.81
N TYR A 137 8.48 -6.67 -1.54
CA TYR A 137 8.01 -5.57 -2.39
C TYR A 137 8.52 -5.68 -3.82
N GLY A 138 9.80 -6.01 -4.02
CA GLY A 138 10.35 -6.25 -5.35
C GLY A 138 9.59 -7.35 -6.11
N ILE A 139 9.29 -8.46 -5.42
CA ILE A 139 8.52 -9.59 -5.98
C ILE A 139 7.08 -9.17 -6.28
N SER A 140 6.41 -8.46 -5.36
CA SER A 140 5.06 -7.95 -5.55
C SER A 140 5.00 -7.03 -6.77
N ASN A 141 5.89 -6.03 -6.85
CA ASN A 141 5.94 -5.07 -7.95
C ASN A 141 6.09 -5.76 -9.31
N VAL A 142 6.97 -6.76 -9.43
CA VAL A 142 7.14 -7.53 -10.67
C VAL A 142 5.90 -8.35 -11.00
N SER A 143 5.27 -8.96 -10.00
CA SER A 143 4.06 -9.76 -10.15
C SER A 143 2.86 -8.90 -10.56
N GLU A 144 2.72 -7.73 -9.97
CA GLU A 144 1.72 -6.70 -10.31
C GLU A 144 1.91 -6.21 -11.74
N GLU A 145 3.15 -5.86 -12.12
CA GLU A 145 3.46 -5.43 -13.48
C GLU A 145 3.11 -6.53 -14.48
N PHE A 146 3.48 -7.78 -14.18
CA PHE A 146 3.15 -8.92 -15.02
C PHE A 146 1.63 -9.10 -15.16
N ILE A 147 0.87 -9.02 -14.06
CA ILE A 147 -0.58 -9.16 -14.07
C ILE A 147 -1.22 -8.01 -14.85
N VAL A 148 -0.86 -6.76 -14.57
CA VAL A 148 -1.41 -5.58 -15.25
C VAL A 148 -1.11 -5.54 -16.74
N ARG A 149 0.00 -6.13 -17.18
CA ARG A 149 0.34 -6.27 -18.61
C ARG A 149 -0.48 -7.36 -19.32
N ASN A 150 -0.88 -8.42 -18.61
CA ASN A 150 -1.58 -9.57 -19.18
C ASN A 150 -3.10 -9.57 -18.94
N LEU A 151 -3.57 -8.82 -17.95
CA LEU A 151 -4.96 -8.78 -17.48
C LEU A 151 -5.50 -7.36 -17.48
N SER A 152 -6.83 -7.23 -17.39
CA SER A 152 -7.44 -5.91 -17.31
C SER A 152 -7.11 -5.26 -15.97
N ARG A 153 -6.72 -3.98 -16.00
CA ARG A 153 -6.43 -3.20 -14.79
C ARG A 153 -7.62 -3.15 -13.84
N VAL A 154 -8.83 -3.00 -14.38
CA VAL A 154 -10.07 -2.99 -13.58
C VAL A 154 -10.27 -4.32 -12.83
N GLU A 155 -9.96 -5.46 -13.46
CA GLU A 155 -9.93 -6.76 -12.79
C GLU A 155 -8.86 -6.78 -11.70
N PHE A 156 -7.63 -6.36 -12.01
CA PHE A 156 -6.56 -6.31 -11.02
C PHE A 156 -6.92 -5.45 -9.80
N LEU A 157 -7.31 -4.19 -10.00
CA LEU A 157 -7.72 -3.28 -8.91
C LEU A 157 -8.92 -3.81 -8.13
N GLY A 158 -9.90 -4.41 -8.82
CA GLY A 158 -11.08 -4.99 -8.17
C GLY A 158 -10.76 -6.24 -7.34
N MET A 159 -9.85 -7.09 -7.80
CA MET A 159 -9.45 -8.29 -7.05
C MET A 159 -8.51 -7.96 -5.89
N MET A 160 -7.62 -6.98 -6.07
CA MET A 160 -6.77 -6.43 -5.00
C MET A 160 -7.61 -5.73 -3.93
N GLY A 161 -8.63 -4.95 -4.31
CA GLY A 161 -9.58 -4.37 -3.35
C GLY A 161 -10.29 -5.44 -2.52
N LEU A 162 -10.83 -6.48 -3.18
CA LEU A 162 -11.53 -7.58 -2.52
C LEU A 162 -10.64 -8.32 -1.51
N PHE A 163 -9.52 -8.91 -1.95
CA PHE A 163 -8.65 -9.68 -1.07
C PHE A 163 -7.87 -8.80 -0.09
N GLY A 164 -7.42 -7.62 -0.53
CA GLY A 164 -6.73 -6.64 0.29
C GLY A 164 -7.59 -6.17 1.46
N SER A 165 -8.87 -5.86 1.24
CA SER A 165 -9.79 -5.45 2.32
C SER A 165 -10.01 -6.56 3.34
N PHE A 166 -10.08 -7.81 2.89
CA PHE A 166 -10.27 -8.97 3.75
C PHE A 166 -9.07 -9.19 4.67
N PHE A 167 -7.87 -9.28 4.10
CA PHE A 167 -6.65 -9.53 4.87
C PHE A 167 -6.22 -8.32 5.71
N SER A 168 -6.29 -7.11 5.17
CA SER A 168 -5.99 -5.89 5.95
C SER A 168 -6.99 -5.68 7.08
N GLY A 169 -8.27 -6.06 6.89
CA GLY A 169 -9.28 -6.05 7.96
C GLY A 169 -8.96 -7.04 9.08
N ILE A 170 -8.51 -8.25 8.74
CA ILE A 170 -8.04 -9.23 9.74
C ILE A 170 -6.83 -8.68 10.52
N GLN A 171 -5.83 -8.16 9.81
CA GLN A 171 -4.63 -7.60 10.45
C GLN A 171 -4.97 -6.41 11.37
N LEU A 172 -5.86 -5.53 10.90
CA LEU A 172 -6.37 -4.40 11.66
C LEU A 172 -7.06 -4.85 12.96
N ALA A 173 -7.92 -5.88 12.86
CA ALA A 173 -8.60 -6.46 14.01
C ALA A 173 -7.66 -7.12 15.02
N ILE A 174 -6.51 -7.65 14.58
CA ILE A 174 -5.53 -8.27 15.47
C ILE A 174 -4.62 -7.22 16.12
N MET A 175 -4.08 -6.27 15.34
CA MET A 175 -3.01 -5.36 15.79
C MET A 175 -3.52 -4.07 16.44
N GLU A 176 -4.61 -3.49 15.94
CA GLU A 176 -4.94 -2.08 16.23
C GLU A 176 -6.34 -1.90 16.88
N HIS A 177 -7.01 -2.99 17.25
CA HIS A 177 -8.42 -3.00 17.71
C HIS A 177 -8.74 -2.07 18.90
N LYS A 178 -7.74 -1.70 19.71
CA LYS A 178 -7.96 -0.92 20.95
C LYS A 178 -7.97 0.60 20.76
N GLU A 179 -7.47 1.13 19.64
CA GLU A 179 -7.43 2.59 19.39
C GLU A 179 -8.30 3.07 18.20
N LEU A 180 -8.93 2.14 17.49
CA LEU A 180 -9.66 2.41 16.25
C LEU A 180 -10.98 3.18 16.38
N LEU A 181 -11.53 3.32 17.58
CA LEU A 181 -12.79 4.05 17.78
C LEU A 181 -12.58 5.44 18.39
N LYS A 182 -11.36 5.77 18.84
CA LYS A 182 -11.08 7.03 19.53
C LYS A 182 -10.33 8.05 18.67
N ARG A 183 -9.69 7.61 17.58
CA ARG A 183 -8.73 8.42 16.81
C ARG A 183 -8.94 8.46 15.30
N THR A 184 -10.05 7.94 14.81
CA THR A 184 -10.43 8.00 13.40
C THR A 184 -10.83 9.43 13.03
N SER A 185 -9.83 10.28 12.80
CA SER A 185 -10.09 11.67 12.43
C SER A 185 -10.59 11.72 10.98
N ALA A 186 -11.50 12.64 10.70
CA ALA A 186 -12.00 12.88 9.35
C ALA A 186 -10.87 13.18 8.35
N ALA A 187 -9.73 13.69 8.84
CA ALA A 187 -8.58 13.98 8.01
C ALA A 187 -7.84 12.71 7.55
N PHE A 188 -7.72 11.66 8.38
CA PHE A 188 -7.17 10.37 7.93
C PHE A 188 -8.06 9.69 6.89
N VAL A 189 -9.38 9.76 7.09
CA VAL A 189 -10.35 9.23 6.13
C VAL A 189 -10.26 9.98 4.80
N ASN A 190 -10.24 11.32 4.84
CA ASN A 190 -10.09 12.16 3.65
C ASN A 190 -8.74 11.93 2.96
N LEU A 191 -7.69 11.64 3.71
CA LEU A 191 -6.37 11.36 3.15
C LEU A 191 -6.35 10.00 2.43
N SER A 192 -6.89 8.95 3.05
CA SER A 192 -7.08 7.65 2.37
C SER A 192 -7.94 7.79 1.12
N LEU A 193 -9.02 8.58 1.19
CA LEU A 193 -9.89 8.85 0.05
C LEU A 193 -9.15 9.56 -1.08
N PHE A 194 -8.39 10.61 -0.75
CA PHE A 194 -7.58 11.36 -1.69
C PHE A 194 -6.48 10.49 -2.32
N THR A 195 -5.85 9.61 -1.54
CA THR A 195 -4.84 8.66 -2.05
C THR A 195 -5.48 7.66 -3.01
N ALA A 196 -6.65 7.12 -2.67
CA ALA A 196 -7.40 6.20 -3.52
C ALA A 196 -7.90 6.86 -4.82
N ASP A 197 -8.36 8.12 -4.74
CA ASP A 197 -8.78 8.92 -5.89
C ASP A 197 -7.59 9.23 -6.81
N LEU A 198 -6.39 9.47 -6.28
CA LEU A 198 -5.17 9.66 -7.08
C LEU A 198 -4.71 8.39 -7.78
N TYR A 199 -4.73 7.23 -7.09
CA TYR A 199 -4.46 5.94 -7.73
C TYR A 199 -5.47 5.63 -8.83
N SER A 200 -6.76 5.88 -8.57
CA SER A 200 -7.84 5.70 -9.54
C SER A 200 -7.72 6.64 -10.74
N LEU A 201 -7.36 7.91 -10.51
CA LEU A 201 -7.13 8.92 -11.55
C LEU A 201 -5.91 8.57 -12.40
N PHE A 202 -4.82 8.11 -11.79
CA PHE A 202 -3.63 7.68 -12.52
C PHE A 202 -3.90 6.41 -13.35
N CYS A 203 -4.57 5.41 -12.78
CA CYS A 203 -5.03 4.24 -13.50
C CYS A 203 -6.00 4.63 -14.64
N GLY A 204 -6.90 5.57 -14.40
CA GLY A 204 -7.85 6.13 -15.38
C GLY A 204 -7.15 6.88 -16.51
N LEU A 205 -6.20 7.77 -16.22
CA LEU A 205 -5.48 8.56 -17.22
C LEU A 205 -4.57 7.67 -18.10
N LEU A 206 -3.88 6.70 -17.50
CA LEU A 206 -3.13 5.67 -18.24
C LEU A 206 -4.06 4.74 -19.04
N LEU A 207 -5.28 4.47 -18.56
CA LEU A 207 -6.31 3.72 -19.29
C LEU A 207 -6.83 4.49 -20.51
N PHE A 208 -7.06 5.80 -20.41
CA PHE A 208 -7.60 6.62 -21.49
C PHE A 208 -6.55 7.02 -22.53
N HIS A 209 -5.31 7.36 -22.12
CA HIS A 209 -4.23 7.63 -23.08
C HIS A 209 -3.85 6.37 -23.87
N TYR A 210 -3.83 5.18 -23.25
CA TYR A 210 -3.50 3.93 -23.94
C TYR A 210 -4.55 3.49 -24.97
N LYS A 211 -5.80 3.94 -24.83
CA LYS A 211 -6.88 3.61 -25.78
C LYS A 211 -6.96 4.60 -26.95
N GLY A 212 -6.35 5.78 -26.82
CA GLY A 212 -6.35 6.83 -27.85
C GLY A 212 -5.52 6.54 -29.10
N GLU A 213 -4.66 5.52 -29.09
CA GLU A 213 -3.78 5.18 -30.24
C GLU A 213 -4.23 3.95 -31.06
N ARG A 214 -5.43 3.40 -30.81
CA ARG A 214 -6.00 2.31 -31.64
C ARG A 214 -7.23 2.71 -32.46
N SER A 215 -7.19 3.90 -33.06
CA SER A 215 -8.09 4.25 -34.16
C SER A 215 -7.30 4.75 -35.34
#